data_AF-P80010-F1
#
_entry.id   AF-P80010-F1
#
_cell.length_a   1.000
_cell.length_b   1.000
_cell.length_c   1.000
_cell.angle_alpha   90.00
_cell.angle_beta   90.00
_cell.angle_gamma   90.00
#
_symmetry.space_group_name_H-M   'P 1'
#
loop_
_entity.id
_entity.type
_entity.pdbx_description
1 polymer ?
#
loop_
_entity_poly.entity_id
_entity_poly.type
_entity_poly.pdbx_seq_one_letter_code
_entity_poly.pdbx_strand_id
1 'polypeptide(L)'
;VQEPSEPDCMLGIGKGYQGKKATTVTGTRCQAWAAQEPHRHSIFTPEANPWANLEKNYCRNPDGDVNGPWCYTMNPQKLFDYCDVPQCESSPFDCGKPKVEPKKCSGRIVGGCVAIAHSWPWQISLRTRFGRHFCGGTLISPEWVLTAAHCLERSSRPSTYKVVLGTHHELRLAAGAQQIDVSKLFLEPSRADIALLKLSSPAIITQNVIPACLPPADYVVANWAECFVTGWGETQDSSNAGVLKEAQLPVIENKVCNRYEYLNGRVKSTELCAGHLVGGVDSCQGDSGGPLVCFEKDKYILQGVTSWGLGCARPNKPGVYVRVSSFINWIERIMQSN
;
A
#
# COMPACT_ATOMS: atom_id res chain seq x y z
N VAL A 1 5.13 29.71 -21.18
CA VAL A 1 5.09 29.01 -19.88
C VAL A 1 6.34 28.17 -19.81
N GLN A 2 7.30 28.51 -18.94
CA GLN A 2 8.44 27.63 -18.67
C GLN A 2 7.86 26.38 -18.01
N GLU A 3 7.98 25.21 -18.66
CA GLU A 3 7.70 23.95 -17.99
C GLU A 3 8.47 23.91 -16.68
N PRO A 4 7.84 23.51 -15.56
CA PRO A 4 8.55 23.39 -14.30
C PRO A 4 9.72 22.43 -14.55
N SER A 5 10.94 22.89 -14.27
CA SER A 5 12.12 22.04 -14.41
C SER A 5 11.88 20.76 -13.62
N GLU A 6 11.76 19.62 -14.29
CA GLU A 6 11.63 18.34 -13.60
C GLU A 6 12.76 18.22 -12.57
N PRO A 7 12.46 17.80 -11.33
CA PRO A 7 13.47 17.68 -10.29
C PRO A 7 14.57 16.73 -10.78
N ASP A 8 15.83 17.15 -10.67
CA ASP A 8 17.01 16.43 -11.17
C ASP A 8 17.37 15.27 -10.24
N CYS A 9 16.50 14.26 -10.19
CA CYS A 9 16.54 13.15 -9.26
C CYS A 9 16.12 11.83 -9.96
N MET A 10 16.50 10.69 -9.38
CA MET A 10 16.18 9.37 -9.90
C MET A 10 15.16 8.61 -9.05
N LEU A 11 14.40 7.72 -9.67
CA LEU A 11 13.56 6.74 -8.98
C LEU A 11 14.23 5.36 -9.02
N GLY A 12 14.33 4.69 -7.87
CA GLY A 12 14.92 3.35 -7.78
C GLY A 12 16.37 3.33 -8.27
N ILE A 13 16.72 2.42 -9.17
CA ILE A 13 18.08 2.37 -9.74
C ILE A 13 18.32 3.40 -10.86
N GLY A 14 17.37 4.32 -11.14
CA GLY A 14 17.58 5.37 -12.14
C GLY A 14 17.60 4.91 -13.60
N LYS A 15 17.02 3.73 -13.91
CA LYS A 15 16.89 3.25 -15.31
C LYS A 15 16.11 4.20 -16.20
N GLY A 16 15.12 4.91 -15.65
CA GLY A 16 14.32 5.93 -16.33
C GLY A 16 14.78 7.37 -16.08
N TYR A 17 15.96 7.59 -15.49
CA TYR A 17 16.43 8.93 -15.16
C TYR A 17 16.72 9.75 -16.44
N GLN A 18 16.03 10.90 -16.58
CA GLN A 18 16.16 11.80 -17.73
C GLN A 18 16.77 13.16 -17.37
N GLY A 19 17.27 13.31 -16.15
CA GLY A 19 17.85 14.56 -15.68
C GLY A 19 19.15 14.95 -16.37
N LYS A 20 19.73 16.08 -15.94
CA LYS A 20 20.80 16.79 -16.65
C LYS A 20 22.16 16.73 -15.94
N LYS A 21 22.30 15.90 -14.90
CA LYS A 21 23.58 15.69 -14.22
C LYS A 21 24.61 15.14 -15.22
N ALA A 22 25.79 15.75 -15.27
CA ALA A 22 26.85 15.47 -16.24
C ALA A 22 28.26 15.41 -15.61
N THR A 23 28.29 15.16 -14.30
CA THR A 23 29.50 15.08 -13.48
C THR A 23 29.41 13.85 -12.60
N THR A 24 30.51 13.10 -12.52
CA THR A 24 30.62 11.85 -11.75
C THR A 24 30.74 12.12 -10.25
N VAL A 25 30.64 11.09 -9.42
CA VAL A 25 30.85 11.15 -7.96
C VAL A 25 32.23 11.73 -7.61
N THR A 26 33.25 11.45 -8.42
CA THR A 26 34.61 11.97 -8.23
C THR A 26 34.81 13.41 -8.73
N GLY A 27 33.77 14.06 -9.25
CA GLY A 27 33.86 15.40 -9.85
C GLY A 27 34.36 15.42 -11.29
N THR A 28 34.59 14.25 -11.91
CA THR A 28 35.04 14.18 -13.31
C THR A 28 33.88 14.50 -14.25
N ARG A 29 34.12 15.31 -15.29
CA ARG A 29 33.11 15.61 -16.31
C ARG A 29 32.82 14.37 -17.15
N CYS A 30 31.56 14.13 -17.48
CA CYS A 30 31.16 13.07 -18.39
C CYS A 30 31.58 13.37 -19.84
N GLN A 31 32.07 12.34 -20.54
CA GLN A 31 32.22 12.31 -21.99
C GLN A 31 30.83 12.20 -22.65
N ALA A 32 30.65 12.82 -23.82
CA ALA A 32 29.40 12.70 -24.55
C ALA A 32 29.20 11.28 -25.08
N TRP A 33 27.98 10.74 -25.01
CA TRP A 33 27.66 9.39 -25.46
C TRP A 33 27.88 9.15 -26.95
N ALA A 34 27.87 10.22 -27.76
CA ALA A 34 28.22 10.17 -29.19
C ALA A 34 29.72 10.39 -29.46
N ALA A 35 30.48 10.89 -28.48
CA ALA A 35 31.91 11.14 -28.64
C ALA A 35 32.70 9.83 -28.52
N GLN A 36 33.76 9.71 -29.30
CA GLN A 36 34.66 8.54 -29.31
C GLN A 36 36.05 8.86 -28.72
N GLU A 37 36.16 10.01 -28.05
CA GLU A 37 37.38 10.47 -27.38
C GLU A 37 37.00 11.14 -26.04
N PRO A 38 37.82 10.96 -24.97
CA PRO A 38 39.04 10.15 -24.91
C PRO A 38 38.81 8.63 -24.98
N HIS A 39 37.60 8.15 -24.68
CA HIS A 39 37.29 6.72 -24.67
C HIS A 39 36.48 6.30 -25.89
N ARG A 40 36.97 5.31 -26.65
CA ARG A 40 36.17 4.67 -27.70
C ARG A 40 35.20 3.66 -27.09
N HIS A 41 33.97 3.65 -27.58
CA HIS A 41 32.95 2.70 -27.14
C HIS A 41 31.92 2.41 -28.25
N SER A 42 31.55 1.14 -28.41
CA SER A 42 30.57 0.69 -29.41
C SER A 42 29.24 0.26 -28.82
N ILE A 43 29.20 -0.09 -27.53
CA ILE A 43 28.01 -0.67 -26.89
C ILE A 43 27.00 0.40 -26.51
N PHE A 44 27.43 1.44 -25.77
CA PHE A 44 26.55 2.49 -25.26
C PHE A 44 26.67 3.78 -26.07
N THR A 45 26.23 3.74 -27.34
CA THR A 45 26.06 4.93 -28.19
C THR A 45 24.56 5.22 -28.40
N PRO A 46 24.19 6.46 -28.77
CA PRO A 46 22.80 6.80 -29.09
C PRO A 46 22.18 5.92 -30.18
N GLU A 47 22.99 5.48 -31.15
CA GLU A 47 22.55 4.61 -32.25
C GLU A 47 22.33 3.16 -31.78
N ALA A 48 23.18 2.66 -30.88
CA ALA A 48 23.08 1.31 -30.35
C ALA A 48 21.97 1.16 -29.28
N ASN A 49 21.67 2.23 -28.52
CA ASN A 49 20.64 2.23 -27.46
C ASN A 49 19.68 3.43 -27.59
N PRO A 50 18.87 3.49 -28.66
CA PRO A 50 17.98 4.64 -28.91
C PRO A 50 16.92 4.82 -27.82
N TRP A 51 16.58 3.75 -27.10
CA TRP A 51 15.59 3.73 -26.02
C TRP A 51 16.12 4.30 -24.69
N ALA A 52 17.45 4.45 -24.54
CA ALA A 52 18.06 4.91 -23.30
C ALA A 52 18.24 6.44 -23.23
N ASN A 53 17.84 7.17 -24.28
CA ASN A 53 17.96 8.63 -24.39
C ASN A 53 19.36 9.15 -23.99
N LEU A 54 20.39 8.58 -24.61
CA LEU A 54 21.81 8.89 -24.38
C LEU A 54 22.19 10.26 -24.98
N GLU A 55 21.50 11.30 -24.56
CA GLU A 55 21.72 12.67 -25.05
C GLU A 55 22.92 13.33 -24.38
N LYS A 56 23.69 14.06 -25.19
CA LYS A 56 24.86 14.84 -24.76
C LYS A 56 25.79 13.97 -23.92
N ASN A 57 26.10 14.41 -22.70
CA ASN A 57 26.95 13.74 -21.73
C ASN A 57 26.23 13.54 -20.39
N TYR A 58 24.91 13.41 -20.41
CA TYR A 58 24.13 13.25 -19.18
C TYR A 58 24.29 11.84 -18.61
N CYS A 59 24.36 11.71 -17.29
CA CYS A 59 24.43 10.42 -16.62
C CYS A 59 23.17 9.59 -16.93
N ARG A 60 23.34 8.31 -17.24
CA ARG A 60 22.25 7.38 -17.59
C ARG A 60 22.54 6.00 -17.00
N ASN A 61 21.49 5.19 -16.86
CA ASN A 61 21.63 3.78 -16.48
C ASN A 61 21.02 2.86 -17.56
N PRO A 62 21.61 2.82 -18.77
CA PRO A 62 21.06 2.08 -19.92
C PRO A 62 21.02 0.57 -19.69
N ASP A 63 21.97 0.04 -18.94
CA ASP A 63 22.14 -1.38 -18.61
C ASP A 63 21.36 -1.82 -17.37
N GLY A 64 20.85 -0.90 -16.57
CA GLY A 64 20.15 -1.22 -15.32
C GLY A 64 21.10 -1.72 -14.24
N ASP A 65 22.31 -1.17 -14.17
CA ASP A 65 23.27 -1.38 -13.08
C ASP A 65 22.61 -1.03 -11.73
N VAL A 66 22.80 -1.88 -10.74
CA VAL A 66 22.25 -1.73 -9.39
C VAL A 66 22.80 -0.51 -8.64
N ASN A 67 23.98 0.00 -9.06
CA ASN A 67 24.63 1.17 -8.49
C ASN A 67 24.09 2.49 -9.06
N GLY A 68 23.27 2.43 -10.12
CA GLY A 68 22.57 3.58 -10.65
C GLY A 68 23.24 4.26 -11.86
N PRO A 69 22.87 5.51 -12.16
CA PRO A 69 23.36 6.23 -13.33
C PRO A 69 24.88 6.42 -13.35
N TRP A 70 25.46 6.26 -14.54
CA TRP A 70 26.88 6.41 -14.81
C TRP A 70 27.10 7.13 -16.15
N CYS A 71 28.36 7.44 -16.46
CA CYS A 71 28.77 7.94 -17.76
C CYS A 71 30.22 7.56 -18.06
N TYR A 72 30.60 7.55 -19.34
CA TYR A 72 32.02 7.60 -19.71
C TYR A 72 32.62 8.91 -19.20
N THR A 73 33.89 8.91 -18.79
CA THR A 73 34.50 10.10 -18.19
C THR A 73 35.46 10.81 -19.13
N MET A 74 35.67 12.11 -18.94
CA MET A 74 36.72 12.86 -19.65
C MET A 74 38.14 12.57 -19.12
N ASN A 75 38.30 11.73 -18.09
CA ASN A 75 39.60 11.31 -17.59
C ASN A 75 40.13 10.14 -18.44
N PRO A 76 41.25 10.29 -19.18
CA PRO A 76 41.80 9.23 -20.02
C PRO A 76 42.19 7.94 -19.27
N GLN A 77 42.38 8.01 -17.95
CA GLN A 77 42.76 6.86 -17.12
C GLN A 77 41.55 6.12 -16.51
N LYS A 78 40.33 6.67 -16.63
CA LYS A 78 39.13 6.09 -16.03
C LYS A 78 38.00 6.06 -17.07
N LEU A 79 37.74 4.87 -17.62
CA LEU A 79 36.77 4.67 -18.70
C LEU A 79 35.39 5.22 -18.35
N PHE A 80 34.84 4.82 -17.20
CA PHE A 80 33.53 5.24 -16.71
C PHE A 80 33.56 5.46 -15.20
N ASP A 81 32.56 6.18 -14.71
CA ASP A 81 32.35 6.39 -13.29
C ASP A 81 30.86 6.63 -13.01
N TYR A 82 30.44 6.35 -11.79
CA TYR A 82 29.06 6.57 -11.36
C TYR A 82 28.79 8.05 -11.11
N CYS A 83 27.52 8.42 -11.15
CA CYS A 83 27.04 9.77 -10.85
C CYS A 83 26.20 9.76 -9.58
N ASP A 84 26.40 10.78 -8.74
CA ASP A 84 25.63 10.96 -7.50
C ASP A 84 24.24 11.55 -7.79
N VAL A 85 23.36 10.81 -8.45
CA VAL A 85 22.00 11.30 -8.71
C VAL A 85 21.15 11.08 -7.46
N PRO A 86 20.59 12.14 -6.83
CA PRO A 86 19.77 11.96 -5.64
C PRO A 86 18.52 11.15 -5.97
N GLN A 87 18.05 10.32 -5.03
CA GLN A 87 16.70 9.78 -5.14
C GLN A 87 15.72 10.96 -5.11
N CYS A 88 14.69 10.91 -5.95
CA CYS A 88 13.62 11.88 -5.83
C CYS A 88 13.09 11.85 -4.41
N GLU A 89 12.93 13.02 -3.79
CA GLU A 89 12.22 13.12 -2.53
C GLU A 89 10.82 12.56 -2.78
N SER A 90 10.64 11.30 -2.39
CA SER A 90 9.33 10.73 -2.16
C SER A 90 8.57 11.74 -1.32
N SER A 91 7.32 12.02 -1.68
CA SER A 91 6.42 12.75 -0.80
C SER A 91 6.67 12.24 0.62
N PRO A 92 6.83 13.11 1.63
CA PRO A 92 7.05 12.63 2.98
C PRO A 92 5.97 11.62 3.39
N PHE A 93 4.83 11.56 2.70
CA PHE A 93 3.74 10.63 2.94
C PHE A 93 3.49 9.66 1.78
N ASP A 94 4.55 9.00 1.31
CA ASP A 94 4.45 7.79 0.46
C ASP A 94 3.45 6.77 1.03
N CYS A 95 2.73 6.07 0.15
CA CYS A 95 1.79 5.03 0.56
C CYS A 95 2.48 3.95 1.40
N GLY A 96 1.74 3.36 2.34
CA GLY A 96 2.22 2.20 3.10
C GLY A 96 3.39 2.50 4.05
N LYS A 97 3.82 3.75 4.20
CA LYS A 97 4.94 4.15 5.06
C LYS A 97 4.46 4.99 6.25
N PRO A 98 4.08 4.35 7.37
CA PRO A 98 3.62 5.08 8.54
C PRO A 98 4.76 5.91 9.14
N LYS A 99 4.42 7.07 9.72
CA LYS A 99 5.40 7.92 10.44
C LYS A 99 5.63 7.50 11.88
N VAL A 100 4.73 6.67 12.40
CA VAL A 100 4.86 6.05 13.71
C VAL A 100 5.01 4.56 13.48
N GLU A 101 6.11 3.98 13.96
CA GLU A 101 6.37 2.55 13.79
C GLU A 101 5.29 1.73 14.52
N PRO A 102 4.64 0.76 13.86
CA PRO A 102 3.68 -0.13 14.51
C PRO A 102 4.31 -0.98 15.61
N LYS A 103 3.50 -1.38 16.59
CA LYS A 103 3.98 -2.21 17.71
C LYS A 103 4.39 -3.61 17.25
N LYS A 104 3.83 -4.09 16.14
CA LYS A 104 4.04 -5.41 15.55
C LYS A 104 3.73 -6.51 16.56
N CYS A 105 2.52 -6.47 17.10
CA CYS A 105 2.14 -7.38 18.18
C CYS A 105 2.20 -8.86 17.77
N SER A 106 2.92 -9.64 18.58
CA SER A 106 3.10 -11.07 18.38
C SER A 106 1.78 -11.80 18.26
N GLY A 107 1.66 -12.68 17.26
CA GLY A 107 0.46 -13.48 16.97
C GLY A 107 0.00 -14.45 18.08
N ARG A 108 0.64 -14.49 19.26
CA ARG A 108 0.21 -15.30 20.41
C ARG A 108 -0.80 -14.58 21.33
N ILE A 109 -1.02 -13.28 21.13
CA ILE A 109 -1.89 -12.49 22.01
C ILE A 109 -3.34 -12.62 21.53
N VAL A 110 -4.16 -13.37 22.29
CA VAL A 110 -5.59 -13.55 22.01
C VAL A 110 -6.29 -12.19 21.90
N GLY A 111 -6.93 -11.92 20.76
CA GLY A 111 -7.58 -10.63 20.47
C GLY A 111 -6.64 -9.50 20.02
N GLY A 112 -5.37 -9.80 19.78
CA GLY A 112 -4.38 -8.82 19.38
C GLY A 112 -3.97 -7.89 20.53
N CYS A 113 -3.48 -6.70 20.19
CA CYS A 113 -3.11 -5.71 21.19
C CYS A 113 -3.54 -4.31 20.75
N VAL A 114 -3.53 -3.36 21.68
CA VAL A 114 -3.71 -1.95 21.35
C VAL A 114 -2.56 -1.49 20.45
N ALA A 115 -2.92 -0.96 19.27
CA ALA A 115 -1.96 -0.41 18.33
C ALA A 115 -1.35 0.88 18.89
N ILE A 116 -0.15 1.23 18.45
CA ILE A 116 0.38 2.57 18.76
C ILE A 116 -0.46 3.59 17.98
N ALA A 117 -0.87 4.69 18.64
CA ALA A 117 -1.68 5.72 18.00
C ALA A 117 -1.04 6.18 16.67
N HIS A 118 -1.86 6.21 15.62
CA HIS A 118 -1.47 6.64 14.26
C HIS A 118 -0.40 5.79 13.54
N SER A 119 -0.04 4.61 14.08
CA SER A 119 0.85 3.68 13.39
C SER A 119 0.23 2.99 12.16
N TRP A 120 -1.10 3.05 12.03
CA TRP A 120 -1.86 2.56 10.88
C TRP A 120 -2.63 3.70 10.20
N PRO A 121 -1.95 4.67 9.58
CA PRO A 121 -2.54 5.96 9.16
C PRO A 121 -3.52 5.86 7.99
N TRP A 122 -3.63 4.71 7.34
CA TRP A 122 -4.65 4.42 6.32
C TRP A 122 -5.95 3.88 6.91
N GLN A 123 -5.96 3.51 8.20
CA GLN A 123 -7.15 3.00 8.86
C GLN A 123 -8.24 4.07 8.86
N ILE A 124 -9.40 3.71 8.32
CA ILE A 124 -10.59 4.56 8.41
C ILE A 124 -11.61 3.93 9.35
N SER A 125 -12.42 4.79 9.97
CA SER A 125 -13.63 4.41 10.70
C SER A 125 -14.82 4.84 9.85
N LEU A 126 -15.56 3.86 9.31
CA LEU A 126 -16.79 4.11 8.57
C LEU A 126 -17.92 4.27 9.58
N ARG A 127 -18.61 5.40 9.47
CA ARG A 127 -19.63 5.83 10.44
C ARG A 127 -20.94 6.16 9.77
N THR A 128 -22.01 5.97 10.54
CA THR A 128 -23.33 6.48 10.17
C THR A 128 -23.33 8.00 10.21
N ARG A 129 -24.35 8.62 9.63
CA ARG A 129 -24.60 10.07 9.74
C ARG A 129 -24.65 10.58 11.18
N PHE A 130 -24.98 9.72 12.15
CA PHE A 130 -25.03 10.06 13.58
C PHE A 130 -23.69 9.82 14.31
N GLY A 131 -22.61 9.54 13.60
CA GLY A 131 -21.27 9.38 14.17
C GLY A 131 -20.99 8.02 14.81
N ARG A 132 -21.86 7.02 14.64
CA ARG A 132 -21.65 5.65 15.13
C ARG A 132 -20.75 4.86 14.19
N HIS A 133 -19.63 4.35 14.69
CA HIS A 133 -18.78 3.41 13.96
C HIS A 133 -19.49 2.06 13.76
N PHE A 134 -19.26 1.44 12.60
CA PHE A 134 -19.82 0.12 12.31
C PHE A 134 -18.97 -0.74 11.36
N CYS A 135 -18.07 -0.13 10.58
CA CYS A 135 -17.14 -0.84 9.71
C CYS A 135 -15.79 -0.10 9.66
N GLY A 136 -14.74 -0.84 9.31
CA GLY A 136 -13.46 -0.32 8.89
C GLY A 136 -13.40 -0.02 7.39
N GLY A 137 -12.19 0.26 6.94
CA GLY A 137 -11.84 0.54 5.55
C GLY A 137 -10.38 0.97 5.48
N THR A 138 -9.91 1.18 4.26
CA THR A 138 -8.53 1.59 3.99
C THR A 138 -8.53 2.78 3.05
N LEU A 139 -7.86 3.86 3.45
CA LEU A 139 -7.53 4.94 2.52
C LEU A 139 -6.51 4.41 1.51
N ILE A 140 -6.85 4.45 0.22
CA ILE A 140 -5.96 3.97 -0.88
C ILE A 140 -5.45 5.13 -1.74
N SER A 141 -6.13 6.28 -1.69
CA SER A 141 -5.63 7.57 -2.20
C SER A 141 -6.40 8.71 -1.50
N PRO A 142 -6.03 9.99 -1.68
CA PRO A 142 -6.67 11.10 -0.97
C PRO A 142 -8.20 11.14 -1.13
N GLU A 143 -8.77 10.69 -2.24
CA GLU A 143 -10.23 10.74 -2.48
C GLU A 143 -10.92 9.37 -2.40
N TRP A 144 -10.17 8.29 -2.16
CA TRP A 144 -10.67 6.93 -2.34
C TRP A 144 -10.41 6.04 -1.14
N VAL A 145 -11.47 5.39 -0.68
CA VAL A 145 -11.45 4.40 0.40
C VAL A 145 -11.94 3.06 -0.14
N LEU A 146 -11.24 1.99 0.23
CA LEU A 146 -11.64 0.60 -0.02
C LEU A 146 -12.26 0.02 1.26
N THR A 147 -13.36 -0.71 1.13
CA THR A 147 -14.04 -1.40 2.25
C THR A 147 -14.77 -2.63 1.72
N ALA A 148 -15.46 -3.37 2.61
CA ALA A 148 -16.29 -4.50 2.21
C ALA A 148 -17.64 -4.03 1.66
N ALA A 149 -18.21 -4.77 0.70
CA ALA A 149 -19.51 -4.43 0.11
C ALA A 149 -20.65 -4.56 1.14
N HIS A 150 -20.57 -5.54 2.04
CA HIS A 150 -21.58 -5.75 3.08
C HIS A 150 -21.72 -4.56 4.04
N CYS A 151 -20.68 -3.73 4.18
CA CYS A 151 -20.76 -2.48 4.95
C CYS A 151 -21.75 -1.48 4.35
N LEU A 152 -22.11 -1.61 3.07
CA LEU A 152 -22.99 -0.69 2.36
C LEU A 152 -24.43 -1.21 2.19
N GLU A 153 -24.72 -2.43 2.66
CA GLU A 153 -26.04 -3.07 2.47
C GLU A 153 -27.18 -2.32 3.16
N ARG A 154 -26.88 -1.58 4.24
CA ARG A 154 -27.91 -0.85 5.00
C ARG A 154 -28.47 0.37 4.26
N SER A 155 -27.76 0.91 3.28
CA SER A 155 -28.18 2.11 2.55
C SER A 155 -27.42 2.29 1.23
N SER A 156 -28.15 2.52 0.15
CA SER A 156 -27.56 2.88 -1.15
C SER A 156 -27.22 4.37 -1.29
N ARG A 157 -27.48 5.19 -0.25
CA ARG A 157 -27.28 6.64 -0.30
C ARG A 157 -25.89 7.02 0.22
N PRO A 158 -25.00 7.62 -0.60
CA PRO A 158 -23.65 8.02 -0.17
C PRO A 158 -23.65 8.90 1.08
N SER A 159 -24.59 9.85 1.17
CA SER A 159 -24.74 10.79 2.29
C SER A 159 -25.11 10.17 3.65
N THR A 160 -25.33 8.86 3.71
CA THR A 160 -25.52 8.14 4.98
C THR A 160 -24.20 7.71 5.62
N TYR A 161 -23.11 7.76 4.86
CA TYR A 161 -21.78 7.32 5.25
C TYR A 161 -20.84 8.50 5.46
N LYS A 162 -20.13 8.47 6.59
CA LYS A 162 -19.07 9.41 6.92
C LYS A 162 -17.78 8.61 7.17
N VAL A 163 -16.71 9.00 6.52
CA VAL A 163 -15.38 8.43 6.68
C VAL A 163 -14.63 9.28 7.71
N VAL A 164 -14.12 8.64 8.75
CA VAL A 164 -13.26 9.30 9.74
C VAL A 164 -11.84 8.75 9.62
N LEU A 165 -10.87 9.66 9.49
CA LEU A 165 -9.46 9.40 9.26
C LEU A 165 -8.62 9.92 10.44
N GLY A 166 -7.48 9.27 10.69
CA GLY A 166 -6.52 9.73 11.70
C GLY A 166 -7.02 9.62 13.14
N THR A 167 -8.02 8.77 13.41
CA THR A 167 -8.52 8.52 14.76
C THR A 167 -7.90 7.27 15.38
N HIS A 168 -7.63 7.32 16.68
CA HIS A 168 -7.18 6.16 17.46
C HIS A 168 -8.31 5.62 18.36
N HIS A 169 -9.15 6.51 18.88
CA HIS A 169 -10.32 6.15 19.67
C HIS A 169 -11.58 6.15 18.80
N GLU A 170 -12.45 5.18 19.03
CA GLU A 170 -13.73 5.05 18.34
C GLU A 170 -14.69 6.18 18.74
N LEU A 171 -14.84 6.45 20.03
CA LEU A 171 -15.82 7.42 20.52
C LEU A 171 -15.27 8.86 20.59
N ARG A 172 -14.02 9.03 21.06
CA ARG A 172 -13.41 10.35 21.28
C ARG A 172 -12.44 10.72 20.16
N LEU A 173 -12.94 11.43 19.16
CA LEU A 173 -12.11 11.89 18.05
C LEU A 173 -10.99 12.83 18.51
N ALA A 174 -9.77 12.60 18.03
CA ALA A 174 -8.65 13.50 18.24
C ALA A 174 -8.89 14.83 17.48
N ALA A 175 -8.29 15.93 17.95
CA ALA A 175 -8.42 17.24 17.31
C ALA A 175 -7.97 17.28 15.84
N GLY A 176 -7.06 16.39 15.43
CA GLY A 176 -6.59 16.25 14.05
C GLY A 176 -7.34 15.20 13.22
N ALA A 177 -8.38 14.56 13.76
CA ALA A 177 -9.16 13.59 13.00
C ALA A 177 -9.97 14.29 11.91
N GLN A 178 -9.92 13.76 10.69
CA GLN A 178 -10.67 14.31 9.56
C GLN A 178 -11.98 13.56 9.40
N GLN A 179 -13.06 14.29 9.13
CA GLN A 179 -14.39 13.73 8.91
C GLN A 179 -14.88 14.16 7.53
N ILE A 180 -15.02 13.21 6.62
CA ILE A 180 -15.34 13.48 5.21
C ILE A 180 -16.56 12.65 4.83
N ASP A 181 -17.55 13.29 4.19
CA ASP A 181 -18.74 12.59 3.72
C ASP A 181 -18.42 11.78 2.45
N VAL A 182 -19.19 10.74 2.18
CA VAL A 182 -19.05 9.95 0.96
C VAL A 182 -19.93 10.55 -0.15
N SER A 183 -19.36 10.78 -1.33
CA SER A 183 -20.04 11.36 -2.49
C SER A 183 -20.58 10.30 -3.45
N LYS A 184 -19.86 9.20 -3.65
CA LYS A 184 -20.26 8.07 -4.50
C LYS A 184 -19.89 6.73 -3.88
N LEU A 185 -20.69 5.71 -4.19
CA LEU A 185 -20.47 4.31 -3.80
C LEU A 185 -20.31 3.48 -5.07
N PHE A 186 -19.28 2.63 -5.12
CA PHE A 186 -19.06 1.70 -6.21
C PHE A 186 -18.91 0.29 -5.64
N LEU A 187 -19.95 -0.52 -5.80
CA LEU A 187 -19.88 -1.94 -5.50
C LEU A 187 -19.23 -2.68 -6.67
N GLU A 188 -18.42 -3.68 -6.36
CA GLU A 188 -17.82 -4.52 -7.39
C GLU A 188 -18.91 -5.35 -8.11
N PRO A 189 -18.95 -5.35 -9.46
CA PRO A 189 -20.06 -5.90 -10.23
C PRO A 189 -20.20 -7.42 -10.19
N SER A 190 -19.13 -8.19 -9.94
CA SER A 190 -19.16 -9.65 -9.85
C SER A 190 -19.75 -10.19 -8.54
N ARG A 191 -20.26 -9.29 -7.67
CA ARG A 191 -20.74 -9.58 -6.30
C ARG A 191 -19.63 -10.07 -5.36
N ALA A 192 -18.38 -9.68 -5.62
CA ALA A 192 -17.34 -9.80 -4.61
C ALA A 192 -17.63 -8.86 -3.44
N ASP A 193 -17.21 -9.23 -2.23
CA ASP A 193 -17.49 -8.45 -1.01
C ASP A 193 -16.53 -7.25 -0.86
N ILE A 194 -16.45 -6.40 -1.88
CA ILE A 194 -15.57 -5.24 -1.94
C ILE A 194 -16.27 -4.04 -2.57
N ALA A 195 -16.00 -2.86 -2.02
CA ALA A 195 -16.56 -1.60 -2.50
C ALA A 195 -15.56 -0.46 -2.38
N LEU A 196 -15.69 0.49 -3.31
CA LEU A 196 -15.00 1.78 -3.29
C LEU A 196 -15.95 2.89 -2.85
N LEU A 197 -15.44 3.74 -1.97
CA LEU A 197 -16.09 4.98 -1.55
C LEU A 197 -15.30 6.14 -2.14
N LYS A 198 -15.96 7.01 -2.91
CA LYS A 198 -15.38 8.30 -3.30
C LYS A 198 -15.75 9.33 -2.23
N LEU A 199 -14.76 10.01 -1.69
CA LEU A 199 -14.95 11.06 -0.70
C LEU A 199 -15.56 12.32 -1.35
N SER A 200 -16.23 13.17 -0.57
CA SER A 200 -16.79 14.45 -1.04
C SER A 200 -15.73 15.53 -1.25
N SER A 201 -14.58 15.38 -0.59
CA SER A 201 -13.38 16.18 -0.76
C SER A 201 -12.14 15.31 -0.53
N PRO A 202 -10.97 15.63 -1.11
CA PRO A 202 -9.73 14.92 -0.80
C PRO A 202 -9.39 15.01 0.69
N ALA A 203 -8.94 13.90 1.27
CA ALA A 203 -8.31 13.85 2.57
C ALA A 203 -6.98 14.61 2.55
N ILE A 204 -6.74 15.39 3.61
CA ILE A 204 -5.47 16.09 3.81
C ILE A 204 -4.45 15.06 4.28
N ILE A 205 -3.43 14.80 3.46
CA ILE A 205 -2.39 13.84 3.79
C ILE A 205 -1.46 14.44 4.85
N THR A 206 -1.28 13.71 5.95
CA THR A 206 -0.49 14.13 7.12
C THR A 206 0.26 12.94 7.71
N GLN A 207 1.09 13.15 8.74
CA GLN A 207 1.71 12.04 9.48
C GLN A 207 0.73 11.02 10.08
N ASN A 208 -0.53 11.43 10.31
CA ASN A 208 -1.58 10.59 10.89
C ASN A 208 -2.57 10.04 9.85
N VAL A 209 -2.48 10.50 8.60
CA VAL A 209 -3.40 10.15 7.50
C VAL A 209 -2.58 9.96 6.24
N ILE A 210 -2.29 8.70 5.91
CA ILE A 210 -1.44 8.27 4.79
C ILE A 210 -2.11 7.06 4.15
N PRO A 211 -2.24 6.99 2.81
CA PRO A 211 -2.85 5.83 2.16
C PRO A 211 -2.02 4.55 2.32
N ALA A 212 -2.65 3.38 2.26
CA ALA A 212 -1.95 2.11 2.09
C ALA A 212 -1.53 1.94 0.62
N CYS A 213 -0.46 1.20 0.36
CA CYS A 213 -0.14 0.84 -1.02
C CYS A 213 -1.06 -0.28 -1.51
N LEU A 214 -1.39 -0.25 -2.80
CA LEU A 214 -2.06 -1.35 -3.47
C LEU A 214 -1.04 -2.35 -4.05
N PRO A 215 -1.35 -3.66 -4.06
CA PRO A 215 -0.50 -4.67 -4.67
C PRO A 215 -0.57 -4.62 -6.21
N PRO A 216 0.38 -5.24 -6.91
CA PRO A 216 0.23 -5.53 -8.34
C PRO A 216 -1.02 -6.39 -8.61
N ALA A 217 -1.61 -6.23 -9.79
CA ALA A 217 -2.72 -7.07 -10.24
C ALA A 217 -2.36 -8.56 -10.16
N ASP A 218 -3.30 -9.36 -9.65
CA ASP A 218 -3.21 -10.81 -9.51
C ASP A 218 -2.04 -11.34 -8.65
N TYR A 219 -1.37 -10.46 -7.90
CA TYR A 219 -0.34 -10.85 -6.93
C TYR A 219 -0.89 -11.82 -5.88
N VAL A 220 -0.17 -12.92 -5.65
CA VAL A 220 -0.50 -13.91 -4.61
C VAL A 220 0.53 -13.81 -3.50
N VAL A 221 0.06 -13.37 -2.32
CA VAL A 221 0.90 -13.32 -1.12
C VAL A 221 1.45 -14.71 -0.79
N ALA A 222 2.73 -14.78 -0.47
CA ALA A 222 3.39 -16.03 -0.10
C ALA A 222 2.74 -16.68 1.12
N ASN A 223 2.70 -18.01 1.13
CA ASN A 223 2.23 -18.77 2.29
C ASN A 223 3.07 -18.44 3.52
N TRP A 224 2.43 -18.30 4.68
CA TRP A 224 3.04 -17.87 5.94
C TRP A 224 3.65 -16.47 5.95
N ALA A 225 3.35 -15.62 4.95
CA ALA A 225 3.67 -14.21 5.05
C ALA A 225 2.93 -13.60 6.25
N GLU A 226 3.66 -12.87 7.08
CA GLU A 226 3.11 -12.21 8.26
C GLU A 226 2.45 -10.90 7.86
N CYS A 227 1.17 -10.78 8.18
CA CYS A 227 0.34 -9.62 7.89
C CYS A 227 -0.34 -9.13 9.16
N PHE A 228 -0.90 -7.93 9.10
CA PHE A 228 -1.57 -7.29 10.21
C PHE A 228 -2.99 -6.93 9.82
N VAL A 229 -3.93 -7.33 10.68
CA VAL A 229 -5.29 -6.81 10.65
C VAL A 229 -5.43 -5.73 11.73
N THR A 230 -6.17 -4.67 11.41
CA THR A 230 -6.41 -3.57 12.35
C THR A 230 -7.88 -3.16 12.35
N GLY A 231 -8.35 -2.73 13.52
CA GLY A 231 -9.71 -2.26 13.69
C GLY A 231 -10.11 -2.07 15.16
N TRP A 232 -11.36 -1.71 15.37
CA TRP A 232 -11.95 -1.50 16.71
C TRP A 232 -12.82 -2.66 17.15
N GLY A 233 -12.71 -3.81 16.46
CA GLY A 233 -13.55 -4.96 16.68
C GLY A 233 -13.58 -5.46 18.12
N GLU A 234 -14.64 -6.21 18.40
CA GLU A 234 -14.97 -6.71 19.72
C GLU A 234 -13.94 -7.75 20.17
N THR A 235 -13.28 -7.47 21.30
CA THR A 235 -12.33 -8.39 21.92
C THR A 235 -12.86 -8.85 23.26
N GLN A 236 -12.39 -10.01 23.76
CA GLN A 236 -12.72 -10.47 25.11
C GLN A 236 -12.30 -9.48 26.20
N ASP A 237 -11.28 -8.66 25.95
CA ASP A 237 -10.83 -7.65 26.89
C ASP A 237 -11.59 -6.32 26.70
N SER A 238 -12.50 -6.02 27.63
CA SER A 238 -13.28 -4.78 27.65
C SER A 238 -12.50 -3.56 28.18
N SER A 239 -11.33 -3.76 28.78
CA SER A 239 -10.56 -2.68 29.43
C SER A 239 -10.07 -1.61 28.45
N ASN A 240 -9.90 -1.98 27.17
CA ASN A 240 -9.50 -1.10 26.08
C ASN A 240 -10.56 -1.06 24.97
N ALA A 241 -11.84 -1.12 25.35
CA ALA A 241 -12.94 -0.96 24.42
C ALA A 241 -12.86 0.40 23.70
N GLY A 242 -13.09 0.40 22.38
CA GLY A 242 -13.06 1.61 21.56
C GLY A 242 -11.68 2.20 21.30
N VAL A 243 -10.59 1.43 21.43
CA VAL A 243 -9.23 1.82 21.02
C VAL A 243 -8.79 0.94 19.85
N LEU A 244 -8.10 1.53 18.87
CA LEU A 244 -7.62 0.80 17.68
C LEU A 244 -6.66 -0.31 18.10
N LYS A 245 -6.90 -1.51 17.59
CA LYS A 245 -6.08 -2.69 17.84
C LYS A 245 -5.42 -3.19 16.57
N GLU A 246 -4.38 -3.98 16.77
CA GLU A 246 -3.66 -4.71 15.72
C GLU A 246 -3.47 -6.17 16.13
N ALA A 247 -3.51 -7.06 15.15
CA ALA A 247 -3.22 -8.47 15.32
C ALA A 247 -2.36 -8.98 14.15
N GLN A 248 -1.28 -9.69 14.48
CA GLN A 248 -0.43 -10.35 13.51
C GLN A 248 -1.03 -11.71 13.12
N LEU A 249 -1.27 -11.89 11.82
CA LEU A 249 -1.85 -13.09 11.24
C LEU A 249 -0.98 -13.60 10.08
N PRO A 250 -0.59 -14.88 10.07
CA PRO A 250 0.06 -15.47 8.92
C PRO A 250 -0.96 -15.73 7.82
N VAL A 251 -0.57 -15.47 6.57
CA VAL A 251 -1.35 -15.86 5.40
C VAL A 251 -1.32 -17.38 5.25
N ILE A 252 -2.49 -17.95 4.96
CA ILE A 252 -2.64 -19.38 4.67
C ILE A 252 -3.00 -19.53 3.20
N GLU A 253 -2.18 -20.24 2.45
CA GLU A 253 -2.44 -20.55 1.05
C GLU A 253 -3.83 -21.18 0.86
N ASN A 254 -4.60 -20.74 -0.15
CA ASN A 254 -5.96 -21.23 -0.39
C ASN A 254 -6.03 -22.76 -0.51
N LYS A 255 -5.00 -23.42 -1.06
CA LYS A 255 -4.92 -24.89 -1.13
C LYS A 255 -4.94 -25.54 0.27
N VAL A 256 -4.26 -24.93 1.23
CA VAL A 256 -4.29 -25.38 2.63
C VAL A 256 -5.63 -25.00 3.24
N CYS A 257 -6.05 -23.75 3.09
CA CYS A 257 -7.30 -23.23 3.68
C CYS A 257 -8.56 -23.99 3.22
N ASN A 258 -8.55 -24.55 2.01
CA ASN A 258 -9.65 -25.33 1.46
C ASN A 258 -9.64 -26.83 1.80
N ARG A 259 -8.69 -27.32 2.61
CA ARG A 259 -8.76 -28.71 3.10
C ARG A 259 -9.99 -28.93 3.97
N TYR A 260 -10.41 -30.19 4.11
CA TYR A 260 -11.66 -30.55 4.80
C TYR A 260 -11.66 -30.16 6.28
N GLU A 261 -10.49 -30.14 6.92
CA GLU A 261 -10.30 -29.75 8.33
C GLU A 261 -10.62 -28.26 8.57
N TYR A 262 -10.50 -27.42 7.53
CA TYR A 262 -10.62 -25.97 7.63
C TYR A 262 -11.91 -25.45 6.98
N LEU A 263 -11.86 -24.92 5.76
CA LEU A 263 -13.01 -24.32 5.08
C LEU A 263 -13.61 -25.20 3.98
N ASN A 264 -13.06 -26.38 3.72
CA ASN A 264 -13.64 -27.42 2.88
C ASN A 264 -14.12 -26.91 1.50
N GLY A 265 -13.20 -26.37 0.71
CA GLY A 265 -13.44 -25.92 -0.66
C GLY A 265 -14.27 -24.64 -0.83
N ARG A 266 -14.59 -23.92 0.25
CA ARG A 266 -15.44 -22.72 0.20
C ARG A 266 -14.73 -21.45 -0.25
N VAL A 267 -13.40 -21.40 -0.19
CA VAL A 267 -12.61 -20.19 -0.48
C VAL A 267 -12.27 -20.11 -1.97
N LYS A 268 -12.72 -19.04 -2.62
CA LYS A 268 -12.49 -18.74 -4.04
C LYS A 268 -11.09 -18.18 -4.27
N SER A 269 -10.65 -18.13 -5.53
CA SER A 269 -9.37 -17.52 -5.91
C SER A 269 -9.30 -16.01 -5.61
N THR A 270 -10.44 -15.32 -5.67
CA THR A 270 -10.61 -13.90 -5.33
C THR A 270 -10.63 -13.62 -3.82
N GLU A 271 -10.39 -14.64 -3.01
CA GLU A 271 -10.33 -14.56 -1.55
C GLU A 271 -8.95 -15.05 -1.08
N LEU A 272 -8.54 -14.62 0.10
CA LEU A 272 -7.37 -15.16 0.79
C LEU A 272 -7.71 -15.47 2.25
N CYS A 273 -6.95 -16.39 2.84
CA CYS A 273 -7.05 -16.71 4.25
C CYS A 273 -5.88 -16.12 5.03
N ALA A 274 -6.15 -15.64 6.24
CA ALA A 274 -5.11 -15.33 7.21
C ALA A 274 -5.58 -15.71 8.62
N GLY A 275 -4.65 -16.19 9.43
CA GLY A 275 -4.93 -16.55 10.82
C GLY A 275 -4.13 -17.72 11.32
N HIS A 276 -4.17 -17.93 12.65
CA HIS A 276 -3.49 -19.06 13.28
C HIS A 276 -4.40 -20.29 13.26
N LEU A 277 -3.94 -21.40 12.68
CA LEU A 277 -4.74 -22.63 12.60
C LEU A 277 -5.05 -23.24 13.97
N VAL A 278 -4.25 -22.95 14.98
CA VAL A 278 -4.53 -23.34 16.38
C VAL A 278 -5.64 -22.49 17.03
N GLY A 279 -6.09 -21.42 16.36
CA GLY A 279 -7.01 -20.42 16.90
C GLY A 279 -6.32 -19.35 17.74
N GLY A 280 -7.11 -18.60 18.50
CA GLY A 280 -6.63 -17.61 19.46
C GLY A 280 -6.65 -16.17 18.95
N VAL A 281 -6.13 -15.91 17.75
CA VAL A 281 -6.08 -14.55 17.17
C VAL A 281 -6.71 -14.53 15.79
N ASP A 282 -7.66 -13.63 15.57
CA ASP A 282 -8.39 -13.45 14.32
C ASP A 282 -9.11 -12.10 14.31
N SER A 283 -9.53 -11.67 13.12
CA SER A 283 -10.45 -10.55 12.93
C SER A 283 -11.84 -10.86 13.51
N CYS A 284 -12.52 -9.84 14.03
CA CYS A 284 -13.83 -10.03 14.64
C CYS A 284 -14.86 -8.95 14.26
N GLN A 285 -16.07 -9.04 14.82
CA GLN A 285 -17.12 -8.05 14.54
C GLN A 285 -16.62 -6.64 14.86
N GLY A 286 -16.80 -5.71 13.92
CA GLY A 286 -16.29 -4.33 13.99
C GLY A 286 -15.03 -4.10 13.14
N ASP A 287 -14.31 -5.17 12.76
CA ASP A 287 -13.19 -5.09 11.82
C ASP A 287 -13.63 -5.24 10.36
N SER A 288 -14.92 -5.50 10.10
CA SER A 288 -15.55 -5.63 8.78
C SER A 288 -15.14 -4.50 7.84
N GLY A 289 -14.66 -4.84 6.65
CA GLY A 289 -14.14 -3.90 5.66
C GLY A 289 -12.76 -3.32 6.00
N GLY A 290 -12.19 -3.63 7.17
CA GLY A 290 -10.87 -3.19 7.59
C GLY A 290 -9.72 -3.79 6.77
N PRO A 291 -8.51 -3.24 6.93
CA PRO A 291 -7.34 -3.67 6.18
C PRO A 291 -6.75 -4.98 6.71
N LEU A 292 -6.27 -5.81 5.79
CA LEU A 292 -5.19 -6.77 6.02
C LEU A 292 -3.97 -6.31 5.24
N VAL A 293 -2.96 -5.80 5.94
CA VAL A 293 -1.73 -5.29 5.33
C VAL A 293 -0.54 -6.19 5.59
N CYS A 294 0.30 -6.38 4.59
CA CYS A 294 1.53 -7.17 4.71
C CYS A 294 2.72 -6.27 4.45
N PHE A 295 3.78 -6.43 5.24
CA PHE A 295 5.01 -5.64 5.06
C PHE A 295 5.86 -6.27 3.96
N GLU A 296 6.15 -5.49 2.91
CA GLU A 296 7.00 -5.92 1.80
C GLU A 296 8.09 -4.88 1.55
N LYS A 297 9.36 -5.30 1.71
CA LYS A 297 10.56 -4.46 1.63
C LYS A 297 10.56 -3.31 2.63
N ASP A 298 9.96 -2.19 2.29
CA ASP A 298 10.02 -0.91 3.02
C ASP A 298 8.63 -0.30 3.28
N LYS A 299 7.55 -1.00 2.95
CA LYS A 299 6.18 -0.47 3.07
C LYS A 299 5.13 -1.56 3.30
N TYR A 300 3.99 -1.14 3.83
CA TYR A 300 2.82 -1.98 4.01
C TYR A 300 1.91 -1.90 2.78
N ILE A 301 1.53 -3.07 2.27
CA ILE A 301 0.67 -3.24 1.11
C ILE A 301 -0.66 -3.85 1.57
N LEU A 302 -1.77 -3.27 1.12
CA LEU A 302 -3.12 -3.76 1.38
C LEU A 302 -3.40 -5.01 0.54
N GLN A 303 -3.24 -6.18 1.16
CA GLN A 303 -3.43 -7.46 0.49
C GLN A 303 -4.85 -8.00 0.64
N GLY A 304 -5.54 -7.65 1.72
CA GLY A 304 -6.88 -8.12 2.01
C GLY A 304 -7.82 -7.06 2.56
N VAL A 305 -9.12 -7.26 2.34
CA VAL A 305 -10.22 -6.55 2.99
C VAL A 305 -10.99 -7.54 3.86
N THR A 306 -11.16 -7.25 5.15
CA THR A 306 -11.87 -8.11 6.10
C THR A 306 -13.32 -8.33 5.64
N SER A 307 -13.71 -9.59 5.42
CA SER A 307 -15.00 -9.93 4.81
C SER A 307 -15.83 -10.85 5.70
N TRP A 308 -15.40 -12.11 5.87
CA TRP A 308 -16.18 -13.10 6.62
C TRP A 308 -15.30 -14.15 7.32
N GLY A 309 -15.91 -14.92 8.22
CA GLY A 309 -15.28 -16.06 8.88
C GLY A 309 -16.32 -16.94 9.56
N LEU A 310 -15.99 -18.19 9.87
CA LEU A 310 -16.89 -19.13 10.57
C LEU A 310 -16.90 -18.92 12.11
N GLY A 311 -16.63 -17.67 12.53
CA GLY A 311 -16.47 -17.23 13.92
C GLY A 311 -15.05 -16.74 14.19
N CYS A 312 -14.91 -15.75 15.05
CA CYS A 312 -13.62 -15.15 15.35
C CYS A 312 -12.73 -16.09 16.17
N ALA A 313 -11.48 -16.21 15.76
CA ALA A 313 -10.38 -16.79 16.55
C ALA A 313 -10.60 -18.25 16.93
N ARG A 314 -11.42 -18.94 16.14
CA ARG A 314 -11.72 -20.36 16.36
C ARG A 314 -10.58 -21.23 15.82
N PRO A 315 -10.19 -22.28 16.56
CA PRO A 315 -9.27 -23.29 16.06
C PRO A 315 -9.75 -23.84 14.71
N ASN A 316 -8.82 -23.99 13.77
CA ASN A 316 -9.02 -24.48 12.40
C ASN A 316 -9.99 -23.65 11.55
N LYS A 317 -10.28 -22.40 11.92
CA LYS A 317 -11.18 -21.51 11.16
C LYS A 317 -10.50 -20.14 10.98
N PRO A 318 -9.57 -20.02 10.01
CA PRO A 318 -8.95 -18.73 9.72
C PRO A 318 -9.97 -17.73 9.17
N GLY A 319 -9.67 -16.44 9.32
CA GLY A 319 -10.43 -15.36 8.70
C GLY A 319 -10.29 -15.39 7.18
N VAL A 320 -11.36 -15.02 6.48
CA VAL A 320 -11.40 -14.90 5.02
C VAL A 320 -11.51 -13.43 4.64
N TYR A 321 -10.61 -13.03 3.75
CA TYR A 321 -10.47 -11.66 3.27
C TYR A 321 -10.67 -11.64 1.77
N VAL A 322 -11.23 -10.55 1.25
CA VAL A 322 -11.21 -10.33 -0.20
C VAL A 322 -9.77 -10.09 -0.64
N ARG A 323 -9.30 -10.79 -1.67
CA ARG A 323 -7.95 -10.64 -2.23
C ARG A 323 -7.90 -9.39 -3.10
N VAL A 324 -7.33 -8.30 -2.57
CA VAL A 324 -7.32 -6.99 -3.25
C VAL A 324 -6.65 -7.04 -4.61
N SER A 325 -5.58 -7.82 -4.76
CA SER A 325 -4.87 -7.98 -6.03
C SER A 325 -5.74 -8.49 -7.18
N SER A 326 -6.79 -9.27 -6.90
CA SER A 326 -7.76 -9.73 -7.92
C SER A 326 -8.68 -8.62 -8.43
N PHE A 327 -8.70 -7.46 -7.77
CA PHE A 327 -9.61 -6.36 -8.09
C PHE A 327 -8.88 -5.07 -8.50
N ILE A 328 -7.55 -5.08 -8.64
CA ILE A 328 -6.75 -3.89 -9.00
C ILE A 328 -7.22 -3.25 -10.31
N ASN A 329 -7.44 -4.05 -11.35
CA ASN A 329 -7.93 -3.55 -12.64
C ASN A 329 -9.31 -2.85 -12.51
N TRP A 330 -10.18 -3.35 -11.62
CA TRP A 330 -11.46 -2.69 -11.35
C TRP A 330 -11.25 -1.40 -10.54
N ILE A 331 -10.42 -1.44 -9.49
CA ILE A 331 -10.12 -0.28 -8.64
C ILE A 331 -9.56 0.87 -9.48
N GLU A 332 -8.50 0.62 -10.25
CA GLU A 332 -7.83 1.64 -11.07
C GLU A 332 -8.76 2.23 -12.12
N ARG A 333 -9.53 1.39 -12.82
CA ARG A 333 -10.51 1.85 -13.82
C ARG A 333 -11.57 2.76 -13.20
N ILE A 334 -12.09 2.42 -12.02
CA ILE A 334 -13.08 3.27 -11.33
C ILE A 334 -12.44 4.59 -10.91
N MET A 335 -11.23 4.55 -10.33
CA MET A 335 -10.50 5.75 -9.90
C MET A 335 -10.15 6.70 -11.06
N GLN A 336 -9.81 6.17 -12.23
CA GLN A 336 -9.47 6.98 -13.41
C GLN A 336 -10.70 7.59 -14.09
N SER A 337 -11.87 6.95 -13.99
CA SER A 337 -13.08 7.35 -14.73
C SER A 337 -14.07 8.22 -13.94
N ASN A 338 -13.81 8.50 -12.66
CA ASN A 338 -14.81 9.12 -11.77
C ASN A 338 -14.29 10.21 -10.85
#